data_AF-A0A8T4NEX9-F1
#
_entry.id   AF-A0A8T4NEX9-F1
#
_cell.length_a   1.000
_cell.length_b   1.000
_cell.length_c   1.000
_cell.angle_alpha   90.00
_cell.angle_beta   90.00
_cell.angle_gamma   90.00
#
_symmetry.space_group_name_H-M   'P 1'
#
loop_
_entity.id
_entity.type
_entity.pdbx_description
1 polymer ?
#
loop_
_entity_poly.entity_id
_entity_poly.type
_entity_poly.pdbx_seq_one_letter_code
_entity_poly.pdbx_strand_id
1 'polypeptide(L)'
;MINWYIIGALVVLALILLKFKEIRHQLGIFIGLGILVFLVISFGTLSASNDLDLTSFDGVVSASKLYIVWLGNLFTNVKGISTYVVNQPWGINESIGK
;
A
#
# COMPACT_ATOMS: atom_id res chain seq x y z
N MET A 1 -11.92 23.48 -8.05
CA MET A 1 -10.45 23.54 -8.16
C MET A 1 -9.96 22.12 -8.32
N ILE A 2 -9.15 21.83 -9.36
CA ILE A 2 -8.63 20.48 -9.57
C ILE A 2 -7.58 20.21 -8.47
N ASN A 3 -7.76 19.15 -7.70
CA ASN A 3 -6.91 18.89 -6.55
C ASN A 3 -5.59 18.27 -7.04
N TRP A 4 -4.46 18.94 -6.83
CA TRP A 4 -3.15 18.54 -7.36
C TRP A 4 -2.73 17.12 -6.94
N TYR A 5 -3.20 16.66 -5.77
CA TYR A 5 -3.02 15.29 -5.29
C TYR A 5 -3.65 14.24 -6.20
N ILE A 6 -4.80 14.55 -6.83
CA ILE A 6 -5.48 13.65 -7.77
C ILE A 6 -4.67 13.53 -9.06
N ILE A 7 -4.10 14.63 -9.54
CA ILE A 7 -3.24 14.63 -10.73
C ILE A 7 -1.97 13.82 -10.46
N GLY A 8 -1.33 14.02 -9.30
CA GLY A 8 -0.16 13.24 -8.89
C GLY A 8 -0.46 11.74 -8.84
N ALA A 9 -1.59 11.35 -8.24
CA ALA A 9 -2.02 9.96 -8.19
C ALA A 9 -2.21 9.37 -9.61
N LEU A 10 -2.87 10.09 -10.52
CA LEU A 10 -3.10 9.65 -11.90
C LEU A 10 -1.79 9.47 -12.69
N VAL A 11 -0.80 10.34 -12.49
CA VAL A 11 0.53 10.21 -13.13
C VAL A 11 1.24 8.96 -12.63
N VAL A 12 1.22 8.69 -11.32
CA VAL A 12 1.79 7.47 -10.75
C VAL A 12 1.10 6.23 -11.30
N LEU A 13 -0.24 6.25 -11.45
CA LEU A 13 -0.99 5.17 -12.10
C LEU A 13 -0.51 4.92 -13.54
N ALA A 14 -0.40 5.98 -14.33
CA ALA A 14 0.00 5.88 -15.72
C ALA A 14 1.41 5.27 -15.84
N LEU A 15 2.34 5.68 -14.98
CA LEU A 15 3.70 5.10 -14.94
C LEU A 15 3.69 3.62 -14.55
N ILE A 16 2.87 3.22 -13.58
CA ILE A 16 2.69 1.82 -13.18
C ILE A 16 2.15 1.02 -14.36
N LEU A 17 1.08 1.48 -15.00
CA LEU A 17 0.45 0.80 -16.15
C LEU A 17 1.39 0.65 -17.34
N LEU A 18 2.22 1.67 -17.64
CA LEU A 18 3.23 1.62 -18.69
C LEU A 18 4.32 0.57 -18.38
N LYS A 19 4.70 0.40 -17.12
CA LYS A 19 5.71 -0.57 -16.70
C LYS A 19 5.21 -2.02 -16.75
N PHE A 20 3.89 -2.23 -16.69
CA PHE A 20 3.24 -3.54 -16.73
C PHE A 20 2.83 -4.01 -18.15
N LYS A 21 3.39 -3.41 -19.20
CA LYS A 21 3.07 -3.62 -20.63
C LYS A 21 2.99 -5.09 -21.11
N GLU A 22 3.61 -6.05 -20.42
CA GLU A 22 3.63 -7.47 -20.81
C GLU A 22 2.72 -8.41 -19.98
N ILE A 23 2.25 -7.99 -18.79
CA ILE A 23 1.30 -8.80 -18.02
C ILE A 23 -0.08 -8.58 -18.62
N ARG A 24 -0.70 -9.62 -19.20
CA ARG A 24 -2.09 -9.69 -19.71
C ARG A 24 -2.91 -8.46 -19.29
N HIS A 25 -2.98 -7.49 -20.21
CA HIS A 25 -3.34 -6.08 -19.98
C HIS A 25 -4.58 -5.83 -19.12
N GLN A 26 -5.53 -6.78 -19.07
CA GLN A 26 -6.77 -6.66 -18.32
C GLN A 26 -6.56 -6.74 -16.79
N LEU A 27 -5.75 -7.69 -16.30
CA LEU A 27 -5.57 -7.90 -14.86
C LEU A 27 -4.69 -6.83 -14.23
N GLY A 28 -3.65 -6.39 -14.94
CA GLY A 28 -2.74 -5.33 -14.49
C GLY A 28 -3.45 -3.99 -14.28
N ILE A 29 -4.44 -3.66 -15.11
CA ILE A 29 -5.23 -2.43 -14.95
C ILE A 29 -6.06 -2.46 -13.67
N PHE A 30 -6.79 -3.55 -13.40
CA PHE A 30 -7.60 -3.66 -12.19
C PHE A 30 -6.74 -3.64 -10.92
N ILE A 31 -5.62 -4.36 -10.92
CA ILE A 31 -4.67 -4.35 -9.79
C ILE A 31 -4.08 -2.96 -9.60
N GLY A 32 -3.62 -2.32 -10.68
CA GLY A 32 -3.05 -0.97 -10.62
C GLY A 32 -4.05 0.06 -10.10
N LEU A 33 -5.29 0.02 -10.60
CA LEU A 33 -6.37 0.89 -10.14
C LEU A 33 -6.68 0.64 -8.66
N GLY A 34 -6.76 -0.63 -8.25
CA GLY A 34 -6.97 -1.02 -6.85
C GLY A 34 -5.87 -0.50 -5.93
N ILE A 35 -4.60 -0.64 -6.34
CA ILE A 35 -3.45 -0.10 -5.62
C ILE A 35 -3.56 1.43 -5.51
N LEU A 36 -3.90 2.13 -6.58
CA LEU A 36 -4.05 3.59 -6.51
C LEU A 36 -5.16 4.02 -5.57
N VAL A 37 -6.34 3.41 -5.69
CA VAL A 37 -7.48 3.72 -4.82
C VAL A 37 -7.10 3.47 -3.36
N PHE A 38 -6.43 2.34 -3.10
CA PHE A 38 -5.88 2.02 -1.77
C PHE A 38 -4.90 3.10 -1.27
N LEU A 39 -3.94 3.53 -2.10
CA LEU A 39 -2.94 4.52 -1.70
C LEU A 39 -3.57 5.89 -1.40
N VAL A 40 -4.52 6.34 -2.23
CA VAL A 40 -5.17 7.64 -2.05
C VAL A 40 -6.06 7.63 -0.81
N ILE A 41 -6.86 6.58 -0.63
CA ILE A 41 -7.75 6.46 0.54
C ILE A 41 -6.91 6.38 1.82
N SER A 42 -5.91 5.50 1.87
CA SER A 42 -5.10 5.34 3.08
C SER A 42 -4.30 6.60 3.41
N PHE A 43 -3.73 7.30 2.42
CA PHE A 43 -3.08 8.59 2.63
C PHE A 43 -4.06 9.64 3.17
N GLY A 44 -5.25 9.73 2.58
CA GLY A 44 -6.29 10.67 3.02
C GLY A 44 -6.78 10.38 4.44
N THR A 45 -7.06 9.12 4.76
CA THR A 45 -7.47 8.69 6.11
C THR A 45 -6.39 8.96 7.14
N LEU A 46 -5.12 8.68 6.83
CA LEU A 46 -4.01 8.91 7.74
C LEU A 46 -3.76 10.40 7.97
N SER A 47 -3.85 11.21 6.91
CA SER A 47 -3.69 12.66 7.03
C SER A 47 -4.82 13.28 7.84
N ALA A 48 -6.06 12.82 7.64
CA ALA A 48 -7.23 13.28 8.39
C ALA A 48 -7.20 12.83 9.86
N SER A 49 -6.74 11.61 10.16
CA SER A 49 -6.69 11.10 11.54
C SER A 49 -5.57 11.71 12.39
N ASN A 50 -4.61 12.37 11.74
CA ASN A 50 -3.49 13.07 12.40
C ASN A 50 -3.59 14.59 12.25
N ASP A 51 -4.75 15.11 11.83
CA ASP A 51 -5.04 16.55 11.67
C ASP A 51 -3.95 17.31 10.88
N LEU A 52 -3.41 16.67 9.83
CA LEU A 52 -2.31 17.25 9.06
C LEU A 52 -2.82 18.28 8.05
N ASP A 53 -2.23 19.47 8.10
CA ASP A 53 -2.51 20.54 7.15
C ASP A 53 -1.82 20.29 5.80
N LEU A 54 -2.54 19.71 4.86
CA LEU A 54 -2.04 19.48 3.49
C LEU A 54 -1.98 20.75 2.64
N THR A 55 -2.27 21.94 3.17
CA THR A 55 -2.16 23.21 2.43
C THR A 55 -0.81 23.90 2.63
N SER A 56 -0.08 23.54 3.68
CA SER A 56 1.27 24.05 3.96
C SER A 56 2.36 23.06 3.52
N PHE A 57 3.52 23.60 3.15
CA PHE A 57 4.67 22.78 2.76
C PHE A 57 5.11 21.83 3.88
N ASP A 58 5.17 22.33 5.12
CA ASP A 58 5.56 21.52 6.28
C ASP A 58 4.56 20.40 6.58
N GLY A 59 3.26 20.65 6.40
CA GLY A 59 2.24 19.62 6.57
C GLY A 59 2.30 18.55 5.49
N VAL A 60 2.61 18.91 4.22
CA VAL A 60 2.87 17.92 3.15
C VAL A 60 4.10 17.07 3.45
N VAL A 61 5.20 17.67 3.92
CA VAL A 61 6.41 16.93 4.30
C VAL A 61 6.13 15.97 5.46
N SER A 62 5.40 16.44 6.47
CA SER A 62 5.03 15.64 7.64
C SER A 62 4.10 14.48 7.28
N ALA A 63 3.08 14.73 6.47
CA ALA A 63 2.16 13.71 5.96
C ALA A 63 2.89 12.64 5.13
N SER A 64 3.82 13.07 4.28
CA SER A 64 4.61 12.15 3.46
C SER A 64 5.49 11.24 4.31
N LYS A 65 6.19 11.79 5.32
CA LYS A 65 7.01 11.00 6.26
C LYS A 65 6.16 10.00 7.03
N LEU A 66 5.05 10.47 7.60
CA LEU A 66 4.13 9.62 8.35
C LEU A 66 3.60 8.47 7.48
N TYR A 67 3.20 8.77 6.25
CA TYR A 67 2.67 7.78 5.32
C TYR A 67 3.71 6.73 4.90
N ILE A 68 4.97 7.13 4.68
CA ILE A 68 6.07 6.20 4.40
C ILE A 68 6.30 5.25 5.59
N VAL A 69 6.30 5.77 6.82
CA VAL A 69 6.44 4.94 8.03
C VAL A 69 5.26 3.97 8.16
N TRP A 70 4.04 4.43 7.94
CA TRP A 70 2.85 3.60 7.99
C TRP A 70 2.88 2.48 6.93
N LEU A 71 3.26 2.80 5.69
CA LEU A 71 3.45 1.81 4.63
C LEU A 71 4.55 0.79 4.98
N GLY A 72 5.67 1.25 5.55
CA GLY A 72 6.74 0.37 6.02
C GLY A 72 6.26 -0.63 7.08
N ASN A 73 5.46 -0.16 8.03
CA ASN A 73 4.86 -1.00 9.06
C ASN A 73 3.88 -2.04 8.48
N LEU A 74 3.13 -1.67 7.43
CA LEU A 74 2.27 -2.63 6.72
C LEU A 74 3.08 -3.83 6.20
N PHE A 75 4.23 -3.60 5.55
CA PHE A 75 5.08 -4.70 5.06
C PHE A 75 5.69 -5.53 6.20
N THR A 76 6.11 -4.88 7.29
CA THR A 76 6.58 -5.58 8.49
C THR A 76 5.50 -6.49 9.08
N ASN A 77 4.26 -6.02 9.16
CA ASN A 77 3.13 -6.80 9.65
C ASN A 77 2.80 -7.98 8.73
N VAL A 78 2.79 -7.75 7.41
CA VAL A 78 2.57 -8.84 6.42
C VAL A 78 3.66 -9.91 6.56
N LYS A 79 4.93 -9.50 6.71
CA LYS A 79 6.03 -10.43 6.98
C LYS A 79 5.85 -11.17 8.31
N GLY A 80 5.42 -10.48 9.37
CA GLY A 80 5.18 -11.08 10.67
C GLY A 80 4.10 -12.15 10.61
N ILE A 81 2.97 -11.85 9.98
CA ILE A 81 1.85 -12.78 9.78
C ILE A 81 2.29 -13.98 8.93
N SER A 82 2.96 -13.74 7.80
CA SER A 82 3.40 -14.84 6.94
C SER A 82 4.42 -15.74 7.62
N THR A 83 5.36 -15.16 8.36
CA THR A 83 6.35 -15.92 9.16
C THR A 83 5.67 -16.74 10.25
N TYR A 84 4.71 -16.14 10.96
CA TYR A 84 3.91 -16.83 11.97
C TYR A 84 3.17 -18.03 11.37
N VAL A 85 2.50 -17.84 10.24
CA VAL A 85 1.78 -18.91 9.53
C VAL A 85 2.75 -20.01 9.10
N VAL A 86 3.91 -19.69 8.53
CA VAL A 86 4.87 -20.72 8.08
C VAL A 86 5.47 -21.52 9.25
N ASN A 87 5.72 -20.86 10.38
CA ASN A 87 6.34 -21.49 11.55
C ASN A 87 5.35 -22.29 12.41
N GLN A 88 4.06 -22.23 12.11
CA GLN A 88 3.07 -22.91 12.92
C GLN A 88 3.16 -24.43 12.69
N PRO A 89 3.15 -25.25 13.77
CA PRO A 89 3.16 -26.71 13.63
C PRO A 89 1.79 -27.18 13.15
N TRP A 90 1.58 -27.19 11.83
CA TRP A 90 0.32 -27.60 11.19
C TRP A 90 -0.01 -29.11 11.31
N GLY A 91 0.67 -29.85 12.20
CA GLY A 91 0.33 -31.24 12.52
C GLY A 91 0.85 -32.31 11.56
N ILE A 92 1.81 -32.00 10.66
CA ILE A 92 2.35 -32.99 9.71
C ILE A 92 3.39 -33.94 10.36
N ASN A 93 3.91 -33.62 11.55
CA ASN A 93 4.92 -34.42 12.25
C ASN A 93 4.39 -35.36 13.34
N GLU A 94 3.08 -35.37 13.64
CA GLU A 94 2.52 -36.26 14.68
C GLU A 94 2.07 -37.63 14.15
N SER A 95 2.18 -37.89 12.85
CA SER A 95 1.73 -39.15 12.22
C SER A 95 2.82 -40.21 12.03
N ILE A 96 4.07 -39.93 12.42
CA ILE A 96 5.17 -40.92 12.42
C ILE A 96 5.65 -41.11 13.86
N GLY A 97 4.84 -41.79 14.67
CA GLY A 97 5.17 -41.99 16.08
C GLY A 97 4.07 -42.62 16.93
N LYS A 98 3.45 -43.72 16.47
CA LYS A 98 2.89 -44.78 17.31
C LYS A 98 3.13 -46.12 16.65
#